data_AF-A0A953R1H2-F1
#
_entry.id   AF-A0A953R1H2-F1
#
_cell.length_a   1.000
_cell.length_b   1.000
_cell.length_c   1.000
_cell.angle_alpha   90.00
_cell.angle_beta   90.00
_cell.angle_gamma   90.00
#
_symmetry.space_group_name_H-M   'P 1'
#
loop_
_entity.id
_entity.type
_entity.pdbx_description
1 polymer ?
#
loop_
_entity_poly.entity_id
_entity_poly.type
_entity_poly.pdbx_seq_one_letter_code
_entity_poly.pdbx_strand_id
1 'polypeptide(L)'
;MSSQVKRQQIAFYAADGTPMGYRSSESAQRLLALDLVSPAYGRKGHLKAIFAKKADGSSAVENTAHGGTRYWFRERLESGPLAWKLKKLGKGDELRPIFLQVVADCMTSS
;
A
#
# COMPACT_ATOMS: atom_id res chain seq x y z
N MET A 1 28.54 -5.98 -26.71
CA MET A 1 28.23 -5.60 -25.32
C MET A 1 27.01 -6.39 -24.87
N SER A 2 27.20 -7.47 -24.11
CA SER A 2 26.10 -8.36 -23.70
C SER A 2 25.47 -7.82 -22.42
N SER A 3 24.25 -7.26 -22.54
CA SER A 3 23.44 -6.85 -21.40
C SER A 3 23.10 -8.10 -20.58
N GLN A 4 23.71 -8.20 -19.41
CA GLN A 4 23.44 -9.24 -18.44
C GLN A 4 22.02 -9.01 -17.88
N VAL A 5 21.00 -9.55 -18.57
CA VAL A 5 19.63 -9.59 -18.06
C VAL A 5 19.67 -10.42 -16.79
N LYS A 6 19.74 -9.75 -15.62
CA LYS A 6 19.50 -10.41 -14.33
C LYS A 6 18.19 -11.17 -14.50
N ARG A 7 18.25 -12.51 -14.50
CA ARG A 7 17.07 -13.37 -14.51
C ARG A 7 16.29 -13.04 -13.25
N GLN A 8 15.32 -12.14 -13.36
CA GLN A 8 14.51 -11.71 -12.23
C GLN A 8 13.74 -12.93 -11.75
N GLN A 9 14.09 -13.38 -10.55
CA GLN A 9 13.40 -14.47 -9.87
C GLN A 9 12.22 -13.87 -9.13
N ILE A 10 11.03 -14.36 -9.46
CA ILE A 10 9.76 -13.93 -8.88
C ILE A 10 9.35 -14.96 -7.85
N ALA A 11 9.08 -14.50 -6.62
CA ALA A 11 8.63 -15.39 -5.56
C ALA A 11 7.27 -16.01 -5.91
N PHE A 12 7.12 -17.31 -5.70
CA PHE A 12 5.90 -18.05 -5.95
C PHE A 12 5.34 -18.59 -4.63
N TYR A 13 4.07 -18.30 -4.40
CA TYR A 13 3.36 -18.68 -3.19
C TYR A 13 2.13 -19.52 -3.55
N ALA A 14 1.77 -20.43 -2.64
CA ALA A 14 0.50 -21.13 -2.67
C ALA A 14 -0.67 -20.18 -2.33
N ALA A 15 -1.90 -20.68 -2.49
CA ALA A 15 -3.13 -19.92 -2.26
C ALA A 15 -3.43 -19.63 -0.77
N ASP A 16 -2.61 -20.14 0.13
CA ASP A 16 -2.61 -19.87 1.57
C ASP A 16 -1.45 -18.91 1.97
N GLY A 17 -0.61 -18.51 1.00
CA GLY A 17 0.58 -17.71 1.23
C GLY A 17 1.83 -18.52 1.59
N THR A 18 1.79 -19.85 1.57
CA THR A 18 2.96 -20.71 1.82
C THR A 18 3.99 -20.54 0.70
N PRO A 19 5.28 -20.27 1.01
CA PRO A 19 6.31 -20.12 -0.01
C PRO A 19 6.57 -21.43 -0.75
N MET A 20 6.46 -21.41 -2.09
CA MET A 20 6.72 -22.54 -2.98
C MET A 20 8.01 -22.39 -3.79
N GLY A 21 8.83 -21.38 -3.45
CA GLY A 21 10.10 -21.07 -4.09
C GLY A 21 10.00 -19.93 -5.10
N TYR A 22 10.80 -19.99 -6.16
CA TYR A 22 10.93 -18.92 -7.15
C TYR A 22 10.64 -19.41 -8.57
N ARG A 23 10.23 -18.49 -9.44
CA ARG A 23 10.04 -18.70 -10.88
C ARG A 23 10.79 -17.64 -11.67
N SER A 24 11.19 -17.96 -12.90
CA SER A 24 11.69 -16.93 -13.82
C SER A 24 10.57 -15.95 -14.16
N SER A 25 10.94 -14.72 -14.51
CA SER A 25 9.99 -13.70 -14.97
C SER A 25 9.14 -14.18 -16.15
N GLU A 26 9.75 -14.89 -17.11
CA GLU A 26 9.05 -15.46 -18.27
C GLU A 26 8.01 -16.50 -17.87
N SER A 27 8.36 -17.44 -16.98
CA SER A 27 7.41 -18.44 -16.49
C SER A 27 6.28 -17.81 -15.68
N ALA A 28 6.57 -16.80 -14.88
CA ALA A 28 5.55 -16.07 -14.13
C ALA A 28 4.58 -15.33 -15.07
N GLN A 29 5.08 -14.70 -16.14
CA GLN A 29 4.25 -14.06 -17.16
C GLN A 29 3.35 -15.08 -17.89
N ARG A 30 3.88 -16.27 -18.23
CA ARG A 30 3.08 -17.35 -18.81
C ARG A 30 1.96 -17.79 -17.88
N LEU A 31 2.25 -17.98 -16.59
CA LEU A 31 1.24 -18.34 -15.59
C LEU A 31 0.16 -17.28 -15.42
N LEU A 32 0.53 -15.99 -15.50
CA LEU A 32 -0.42 -14.88 -15.50
C LEU A 32 -1.28 -14.85 -16.76
N ALA A 33 -0.69 -15.10 -17.93
CA ALA A 33 -1.44 -15.18 -19.19
C ALA A 33 -2.45 -16.33 -19.23
N LEU A 34 -2.16 -17.42 -18.52
CA LEU A 34 -3.08 -18.56 -18.33
C LEU A 34 -4.08 -18.34 -17.18
N ASP A 35 -4.03 -17.19 -16.51
CA ASP A 35 -4.90 -16.82 -15.38
C ASP A 35 -4.88 -17.80 -14.18
N LEU A 36 -3.81 -18.61 -14.07
CA LEU A 36 -3.63 -19.61 -13.00
C LEU A 36 -3.13 -19.01 -11.68
N VAL A 37 -2.55 -17.82 -11.75
CA VAL A 37 -1.93 -17.13 -10.61
C VAL A 37 -2.39 -15.67 -10.53
N SER A 38 -2.40 -15.13 -9.32
CA SER A 38 -2.61 -13.71 -9.06
C SER A 38 -1.26 -12.98 -8.91
N PRO A 39 -1.06 -11.84 -9.59
CA PRO A 39 0.17 -11.06 -9.44
C PRO A 39 0.13 -10.22 -8.16
N ALA A 40 1.29 -10.06 -7.52
CA ALA A 40 1.50 -9.05 -6.50
C ALA A 40 2.57 -8.06 -6.97
N TYR A 41 2.16 -6.80 -7.11
CA TYR A 41 3.02 -5.71 -7.58
C TYR A 41 3.63 -4.94 -6.41
N GLY A 42 4.89 -4.53 -6.56
CA GLY A 42 5.51 -3.59 -5.66
C GLY A 42 5.05 -2.15 -5.91
N ARG A 43 5.45 -1.22 -5.02
CA ARG A 43 5.14 0.22 -5.11
C ARG A 43 5.47 0.86 -6.47
N LYS A 44 6.50 0.37 -7.16
CA LYS A 44 6.94 0.87 -8.48
C LYS A 44 6.37 0.08 -9.66
N GLY A 45 5.33 -0.73 -9.46
CA GLY A 45 4.69 -1.50 -10.52
C GLY A 45 5.48 -2.70 -11.05
N HIS A 46 6.64 -3.04 -10.45
CA HIS A 46 7.34 -4.27 -10.79
C HIS A 46 6.64 -5.48 -10.16
N LEU A 47 6.60 -6.59 -10.89
CA LEU A 47 6.07 -7.85 -10.39
C LEU A 47 7.00 -8.39 -9.30
N LYS A 48 6.50 -8.46 -8.07
CA LYS A 48 7.27 -8.88 -6.89
C LYS A 48 7.09 -10.37 -6.61
N ALA A 49 5.85 -10.85 -6.73
CA ALA A 49 5.48 -12.22 -6.45
C ALA A 49 4.25 -12.64 -7.27
N ILE A 50 4.03 -13.95 -7.36
CA ILE A 50 2.82 -14.57 -7.91
C ILE A 50 2.26 -15.56 -6.89
N PHE A 51 0.93 -15.65 -6.82
CA PHE A 51 0.20 -16.48 -5.89
C PHE A 51 -0.71 -17.44 -6.65
N ALA A 52 -0.67 -18.73 -6.34
CA ALA A 52 -1.63 -19.67 -6.90
C ALA A 52 -3.06 -19.24 -6.53
N LYS A 53 -3.99 -19.33 -7.48
CA LYS A 53 -5.42 -19.17 -7.18
C LYS A 53 -5.95 -20.40 -6.46
N LYS A 54 -6.97 -20.23 -5.62
CA LYS A 54 -7.72 -21.37 -5.06
C LYS A 54 -8.49 -22.07 -6.18
N ALA A 55 -8.90 -23.32 -5.94
CA ALA A 55 -9.75 -24.07 -6.89
C ALA A 55 -11.05 -23.32 -7.22
N ASP A 56 -11.55 -22.53 -6.28
CA ASP A 56 -12.74 -21.67 -6.44
C ASP A 56 -12.46 -20.37 -7.23
N GLY A 57 -11.25 -20.20 -7.78
CA GLY A 57 -10.83 -19.01 -8.52
C GLY A 57 -10.53 -17.78 -7.65
N SER A 58 -10.77 -17.85 -6.34
CA SER A 58 -10.48 -16.76 -5.40
C SER A 58 -8.96 -16.60 -5.18
N SER A 59 -8.53 -15.34 -5.07
CA SER A 59 -7.14 -15.00 -4.77
C SER A 59 -6.93 -14.90 -3.26
N ALA A 60 -5.78 -15.39 -2.79
CA ALA A 60 -5.33 -15.23 -1.41
C ALA A 60 -4.94 -13.78 -1.08
N VAL A 61 -4.58 -13.01 -2.11
CA VAL A 61 -3.98 -11.70 -1.95
C VAL A 61 -5.03 -10.64 -2.20
N GLU A 62 -5.31 -9.86 -1.16
CA GLU A 62 -6.01 -8.59 -1.34
C GLU A 62 -5.18 -7.72 -2.29
N ASN A 63 -5.71 -7.47 -3.48
CA ASN A 63 -5.11 -6.57 -4.48
C ASN A 63 -5.01 -5.12 -3.99
N THR A 64 -5.58 -4.81 -2.83
CA THR A 64 -5.59 -3.47 -2.27
C THR A 64 -4.30 -3.27 -1.49
N ALA A 65 -3.36 -2.53 -2.08
CA ALA A 65 -2.31 -1.89 -1.32
C ALA A 65 -2.96 -1.19 -0.12
N HIS A 66 -2.54 -1.55 1.10
CA HIS A 66 -3.04 -0.90 2.30
C HIS A 66 -2.80 0.60 2.16
N GLY A 67 -3.86 1.32 1.81
CA GLY A 67 -3.83 2.76 1.70
C GLY A 67 -3.47 3.26 3.09
N GLY A 68 -2.29 3.87 3.22
CA GLY A 68 -1.85 4.43 4.50
C GLY A 68 -2.96 5.30 5.10
N THR A 69 -2.93 5.47 6.42
CA THR A 69 -3.95 6.23 7.16
C THR A 69 -4.23 7.56 6.47
N ARG A 70 -5.45 7.76 5.97
CA ARG A 70 -5.85 9.06 5.41
C ARG A 70 -5.91 10.08 6.54
N TYR A 71 -5.12 11.14 6.40
CA TYR A 71 -5.10 12.29 7.32
C TYR A 71 -5.98 13.44 6.86
N TRP A 72 -6.65 13.34 5.70
CA TRP A 72 -7.57 14.34 5.18
C TRP A 72 -8.84 13.70 4.62
N PHE A 73 -9.95 14.42 4.73
CA PHE A 73 -11.26 14.02 4.25
C PHE A 73 -12.03 15.24 3.73
N ARG A 74 -12.90 15.03 2.74
CA ARG A 74 -13.83 16.08 2.29
C ARG A 74 -15.03 16.09 3.22
N GLU A 75 -15.27 17.22 3.86
CA GLU A 75 -16.46 17.46 4.69
C GLU A 75 -17.33 18.51 4.01
N ARG A 76 -18.64 18.28 3.98
CA ARG A 76 -19.60 19.28 3.50
C ARG A 76 -19.98 20.15 4.68
N LEU A 77 -19.68 21.44 4.61
CA LEU A 77 -20.09 22.39 5.65
C LEU A 77 -21.59 22.67 5.53
N GLU A 78 -22.28 22.88 6.65
CA GLU A 78 -23.70 23.25 6.67
C GLU A 78 -23.99 24.52 5.84
N SER A 79 -23.02 25.44 5.79
CA SER A 79 -23.09 26.69 5.03
C SER A 79 -22.75 26.56 3.53
N GLY A 80 -22.53 25.34 3.02
CA GLY A 80 -22.44 25.08 1.58
C GLY A 80 -21.21 24.28 1.13
N PRO A 81 -20.02 24.89 1.03
CA PRO A 81 -18.91 24.31 0.26
C PRO A 81 -18.34 23.03 0.87
N LEU A 82 -17.77 22.19 0.00
CA LEU A 82 -16.94 21.05 0.38
C LEU A 82 -15.58 21.57 0.85
N ALA A 83 -15.36 21.51 2.16
CA ALA A 83 -14.08 21.84 2.78
C ALA A 83 -13.23 20.58 2.97
N TRP A 84 -11.91 20.75 2.95
CA TRP A 84 -11.00 19.70 3.38
C TRP A 84 -10.82 19.78 4.88
N LYS A 85 -11.05 18.67 5.56
CA LYS A 85 -10.83 18.54 6.99
C LYS A 85 -9.73 17.54 7.27
N LEU A 86 -8.88 17.89 8.21
CA LEU A 86 -7.78 17.06 8.67
C LEU A 86 -8.27 16.09 9.75
N LYS A 87 -7.69 14.90 9.79
CA LYS A 87 -7.86 13.94 10.87
C LYS A 87 -7.43 14.62 12.17
N LYS A 88 -8.38 14.78 13.08
CA LYS A 88 -8.09 15.28 14.42
C LYS A 88 -7.13 14.31 15.09
N LEU A 89 -6.00 14.83 15.53
CA LEU A 89 -5.08 14.14 16.42
C LEU A 89 -5.59 14.38 17.85
N GLY A 90 -5.84 13.32 18.62
CA GLY A 90 -6.42 13.42 19.97
C GLY A 90 -7.95 13.59 20.02
N LYS A 91 -8.52 13.67 21.23
CA LYS A 91 -9.95 13.92 21.43
C LYS A 91 -10.18 15.41 21.74
N GLY A 92 -10.91 16.10 20.88
CA GLY A 92 -11.27 17.51 21.10
C GLY A 92 -10.07 18.44 21.12
N ASP A 93 -9.91 19.20 22.20
CA ASP A 93 -8.89 20.24 22.37
C ASP A 93 -7.68 19.78 23.21
N GLU A 94 -7.52 18.48 23.48
CA GLU A 94 -6.43 17.92 24.30
C GLU A 94 -5.01 18.34 23.85
N LEU A 95 -4.79 18.46 22.53
CA LEU A 95 -3.48 18.85 21.98
C LEU A 95 -3.28 20.36 21.88
N ARG A 96 -4.36 21.14 22.00
CA ARG A 96 -4.32 22.60 21.92
C ARG A 96 -3.42 23.23 22.99
N PRO A 97 -3.48 22.87 24.29
CA PRO A 97 -2.58 23.44 25.29
C PRO A 97 -1.11 23.08 25.04
N ILE A 98 -0.83 21.86 24.58
CA ILE A 98 0.55 21.43 24.24
C ILE A 98 1.09 22.27 23.07
N PHE A 99 0.28 22.45 22.02
CA PHE A 99 0.65 23.28 20.88
C PHE A 99 0.91 24.74 21.28
N LEU A 100 0.03 25.32 22.09
CA LEU A 100 0.18 26.71 22.55
C LEU A 100 1.42 26.89 23.43
N GLN A 101 1.75 25.91 24.27
CA GLN A 101 2.99 25.94 25.07
C GLN A 101 4.23 25.98 24.18
N VAL A 102 4.31 25.11 23.17
CA VAL A 102 5.44 25.09 22.23
C VAL A 102 5.59 26.43 21.50
N VAL A 103 4.48 27.03 21.06
CA VAL A 103 4.50 28.35 20.41
C VAL A 103 5.01 29.43 21.38
N ALA A 104 4.55 29.43 22.63
CA ALA A 104 5.01 30.37 23.64
C ALA A 104 6.52 30.23 23.93
N ASP A 105 7.02 29.00 24.02
CA ASP A 105 8.45 28.73 24.26
C ASP A 105 9.32 29.20 23.06
N CYS A 106 8.81 29.06 21.83
CA CYS A 106 9.48 29.59 20.64
C CYS A 106 9.46 31.13 20.58
N MET A 107 8.45 31.78 21.13
CA MET A 107 8.33 33.26 21.14
C MET A 107 9.12 33.95 22.24
N THR A 108 9.60 33.19 23.24
CA THR A 108 10.39 33.70 24.38
C THR A 108 11.89 33.50 24.21
N SER A 109 12.30 32.78 23.17
CA SER A 109 13.71 32.49 22.84
C SER A 109 14.32 33.45 21.80
N SER A 110 13.71 34.63 21.60
CA SER A 110 14.18 35.70 20.70
C SER A 110 14.91 36.82 21.42
#